data_AF-A0A9P0P5V2-F1
#
_entry.id   AF-A0A9P0P5V2-F1
#
_cell.length_a   1.000
_cell.length_b   1.000
_cell.length_c   1.000
_cell.angle_alpha   90.00
_cell.angle_beta   90.00
_cell.angle_gamma   90.00
#
_symmetry.space_group_name_H-M   'P 1'
#
loop_
_entity.id
_entity.type
_entity.pdbx_description
1 polymer ?
#
loop_
_entity_poly.entity_id
_entity_poly.type
_entity_poly.pdbx_seq_one_letter_code
_entity_poly.pdbx_strand_id
1 'polypeptide(L)'
;MFEADPAPKELLQKVSCGCQGPCKSKRCNCRKAGLKCNPACKVCRGKSCNNSKRWTATEHHDSETPTTTDACEEDGGQTTVEPDNEDLTEDDETSSSSHDATTDDEEINEGL
;
A
#
# COMPACT_ATOMS: atom_id res chain seq x y z
N MET A 1 7.28 -0.41 -47.42
CA MET A 1 6.54 -0.37 -46.15
C MET A 1 7.10 0.79 -45.34
N PHE A 2 6.25 1.69 -44.87
CA PHE A 2 6.65 2.71 -43.89
C PHE A 2 6.29 2.14 -42.53
N GLU A 3 7.29 1.69 -41.79
CA GLU A 3 7.09 1.24 -40.42
C GLU A 3 6.93 2.48 -39.54
N ALA A 4 5.72 2.70 -39.03
CA ALA A 4 5.49 3.76 -38.05
C ALA A 4 6.10 3.31 -36.72
N ASP A 5 6.81 4.22 -36.04
CA ASP A 5 7.24 3.99 -34.67
C ASP A 5 6.00 3.62 -33.82
N PRO A 6 6.08 2.62 -32.92
CA PRO A 6 4.93 2.15 -32.14
C PRO A 6 4.35 3.23 -31.20
N ALA A 7 5.11 4.29 -30.93
CA ALA A 7 4.65 5.45 -30.18
C ALA A 7 5.47 6.71 -30.53
N PRO A 8 4.89 7.91 -30.36
CA PRO A 8 5.63 9.18 -30.42
C PRO A 8 6.82 9.22 -29.46
N LYS A 9 7.97 9.70 -29.95
CA LYS A 9 9.23 9.78 -29.19
C LYS A 9 9.10 10.54 -27.87
N GLU A 10 8.26 11.59 -27.85
CA GLU A 10 8.02 12.40 -26.65
C GLU A 10 7.37 11.59 -25.51
N LEU A 11 6.48 10.66 -25.84
CA LEU A 11 5.88 9.77 -24.85
C LEU A 11 6.92 8.80 -24.29
N LEU A 12 7.74 8.19 -25.16
CA LEU A 12 8.80 7.27 -24.76
C LEU A 12 9.82 7.92 -23.79
N GLN A 13 10.11 9.20 -23.98
CA GLN A 13 11.00 9.98 -23.09
C GLN A 13 10.38 10.31 -21.72
N LYS A 14 9.05 10.34 -21.60
CA LYS A 14 8.34 10.59 -20.34
C LYS A 14 8.16 9.32 -19.51
N VAL A 15 7.96 8.17 -20.16
CA VAL A 15 7.69 6.88 -19.50
C VAL A 15 8.94 6.12 -19.03
N SER A 16 10.14 6.61 -19.34
CA SER A 16 11.42 6.02 -18.93
C SER A 16 12.38 7.09 -18.40
N CYS A 17 13.25 6.73 -17.45
CA CYS A 17 14.31 7.63 -16.97
C CYS A 17 15.71 7.06 -17.25
N GLY A 18 16.68 7.97 -17.40
CA GLY A 18 18.11 7.65 -17.45
C GLY A 18 18.84 7.97 -16.13
N CYS A 19 18.13 7.99 -15.01
CA CYS A 19 18.71 8.39 -13.73
C CYS A 19 19.78 7.41 -13.26
N GLN A 20 20.96 7.93 -12.91
CA GLN A 20 21.98 7.17 -12.19
C GLN A 20 21.71 7.10 -10.68
N GLY A 21 20.95 8.06 -10.14
CA GLY A 21 20.61 8.13 -8.72
C GLY A 21 19.27 7.47 -8.34
N PRO A 22 18.84 7.59 -7.07
CA PRO A 22 17.73 6.81 -6.51
C PRO A 22 16.33 7.27 -6.93
N CYS A 23 16.18 8.12 -7.95
CA CYS A 23 14.87 8.63 -8.43
C CYS A 23 13.95 9.24 -7.35
N LYS A 24 14.54 9.87 -6.30
CA LYS A 24 13.80 10.50 -5.19
C LYS A 24 13.24 11.88 -5.54
N SER A 25 13.91 12.62 -6.41
CA SER A 25 13.58 14.02 -6.73
C SER A 25 12.89 14.17 -8.09
N LYS A 26 12.39 15.39 -8.37
CA LYS A 26 11.80 15.78 -9.67
C LYS A 26 12.81 15.77 -10.84
N ARG A 27 14.08 15.38 -10.61
CA ARG A 27 15.05 15.11 -11.69
C ARG A 27 14.77 13.79 -12.42
N CYS A 28 13.99 12.89 -11.83
CA CYS A 28 13.49 11.70 -12.52
C CYS A 28 12.30 12.06 -13.40
N ASN A 29 12.40 11.89 -14.71
CA ASN A 29 11.31 12.20 -15.64
C ASN A 29 10.06 11.36 -15.40
N CYS A 30 10.19 10.07 -15.04
CA CYS A 30 9.03 9.26 -14.64
C CYS A 30 8.29 9.93 -13.48
N ARG A 31 9.01 10.28 -12.40
CA ARG A 31 8.42 10.94 -11.23
C ARG A 31 7.84 12.32 -11.59
N LYS A 32 8.55 13.10 -12.41
CA LYS A 32 8.09 14.41 -12.88
C LYS A 32 6.79 14.30 -13.69
N ALA A 33 6.63 13.20 -14.44
CA ALA A 33 5.42 12.87 -15.19
C ALA A 33 4.35 12.15 -14.35
N GLY A 34 4.55 11.98 -13.04
CA GLY A 34 3.60 11.29 -12.15
C GLY A 34 3.63 9.76 -12.25
N LEU A 35 4.61 9.18 -12.96
CA LEU A 35 4.74 7.74 -13.18
C LEU A 35 5.77 7.10 -12.23
N LYS A 36 5.52 5.85 -11.84
CA LYS A 36 6.53 5.00 -11.19
C LYS A 36 7.55 4.51 -12.21
N CYS A 37 8.80 4.38 -11.79
CA CYS A 37 9.83 3.75 -12.61
C CYS A 37 9.45 2.28 -12.88
N ASN A 38 9.67 1.85 -14.11
CA ASN A 38 9.31 0.53 -14.62
C ASN A 38 10.54 -0.12 -15.30
N PRO A 39 10.42 -1.35 -15.83
CA PRO A 39 11.54 -2.02 -16.52
C PRO A 39 12.13 -1.28 -17.72
N ALA A 40 11.40 -0.34 -18.33
CA ALA A 40 11.89 0.47 -19.45
C ALA A 40 12.88 1.57 -19.02
N CYS A 41 13.01 1.86 -17.72
CA CYS A 41 14.04 2.77 -17.22
C CYS A 41 15.45 2.19 -17.48
N LYS A 42 16.35 3.02 -18.04
CA LYS A 42 17.66 2.57 -18.54
C LYS A 42 18.53 1.92 -17.47
N VAL A 43 18.57 2.51 -16.28
CA VAL A 43 19.47 2.10 -15.18
C VAL A 43 18.70 1.39 -14.07
N CYS A 44 17.72 2.05 -13.45
CA CYS A 44 17.07 1.49 -12.26
C CYS A 44 16.10 0.33 -12.54
N ARG A 45 15.62 0.23 -13.81
CA ARG A 45 14.65 -0.78 -14.29
C ARG A 45 13.43 -0.97 -13.38
N GLY A 46 13.03 0.08 -12.66
CA GLY A 46 11.92 0.04 -11.71
C GLY A 46 12.14 -0.87 -10.49
N LYS A 47 13.39 -1.27 -10.18
CA LYS A 47 13.70 -2.17 -9.07
C LYS A 47 14.61 -1.52 -8.01
N SER A 48 15.69 -0.87 -8.45
CA SER A 48 16.75 -0.38 -7.55
C SER A 48 16.60 1.09 -7.10
N CYS A 49 15.49 1.76 -7.42
CA CYS A 49 15.29 3.16 -7.09
C CYS A 49 14.06 3.39 -6.19
N ASN A 50 13.99 4.53 -5.51
CA ASN A 50 12.87 4.92 -4.66
C ASN A 50 11.58 5.27 -5.40
N ASN A 51 11.60 5.29 -6.74
CA ASN A 51 10.40 5.51 -7.54
C ASN A 51 9.81 4.21 -8.10
N SER A 52 10.23 3.05 -7.64
CA SER A 52 9.65 1.75 -8.03
C SER A 52 8.25 1.54 -7.44
N LYS A 53 7.41 0.74 -8.12
CA LYS A 53 6.21 0.16 -7.51
C LYS A 53 6.70 -1.00 -6.63
N ARG A 54 6.53 -0.90 -5.32
CA ARG A 54 6.74 -2.06 -4.44
C ARG A 54 5.53 -2.94 -4.56
N TRP A 55 5.73 -4.18 -5.00
CA TRP A 55 4.70 -5.21 -4.89
C TRP A 55 4.76 -5.69 -3.43
N THR A 56 4.01 -5.03 -2.55
CA THR A 56 3.69 -5.62 -1.25
C THR A 56 2.61 -6.65 -1.53
N ALA A 57 2.82 -7.90 -1.13
CA ALA A 57 1.83 -8.98 -1.21
C ALA A 57 0.71 -8.76 -0.18
N THR A 58 0.16 -7.55 -0.13
CA THR A 58 -1.09 -7.28 0.56
C THR A 58 -2.16 -7.51 -0.48
N GLU A 59 -2.66 -8.74 -0.48
CA GLU A 59 -3.95 -9.13 -1.05
C GLU A 59 -4.93 -7.97 -0.86
N HIS A 60 -5.36 -7.36 -1.96
CA HIS A 60 -6.56 -6.56 -1.91
C HIS A 60 -7.70 -7.58 -1.92
N HIS A 61 -8.39 -7.71 -0.79
CA HIS A 61 -9.77 -8.17 -0.76
C HIS A 61 -10.61 -7.13 -1.52
N ASP A 62 -10.51 -7.20 -2.83
CA ASP A 62 -11.38 -6.51 -3.76
C ASP A 62 -12.75 -7.19 -3.64
N SER A 63 -13.53 -6.77 -2.63
CA SER A 63 -14.97 -6.98 -2.62
C SER A 63 -15.61 -6.06 -3.66
N GLU A 64 -15.26 -6.29 -4.92
CA GLU A 64 -16.09 -5.88 -6.04
C GLU A 64 -16.41 -7.17 -6.78
N THR A 65 -17.39 -7.90 -6.25
CA THR A 65 -18.09 -8.94 -7.02
C THR A 65 -18.92 -8.21 -8.07
N PRO A 66 -18.61 -8.23 -9.37
CA PRO A 66 -19.60 -7.91 -10.37
C PRO A 66 -20.64 -9.04 -10.33
N THR A 67 -21.72 -8.84 -9.58
CA THR A 67 -22.91 -9.69 -9.62
C THR A 67 -23.55 -9.53 -11.00
N THR A 68 -23.07 -10.29 -11.98
CA THR A 68 -23.81 -10.58 -13.20
C THR A 68 -24.53 -11.91 -12.98
N THR A 69 -25.62 -11.88 -12.21
CA THR A 69 -26.59 -12.97 -12.20
C THR A 69 -27.56 -12.74 -13.35
N ASP A 70 -27.16 -13.19 -14.54
CA ASP A 70 -28.09 -13.56 -15.59
C ASP A 70 -28.48 -15.02 -15.33
N ALA A 71 -29.52 -15.23 -14.53
CA ALA A 71 -30.23 -16.49 -14.43
C ALA A 71 -31.62 -16.23 -13.83
N CYS A 72 -32.61 -16.58 -14.64
CA CYS A 72 -34.03 -16.60 -14.39
C CYS A 72 -34.43 -17.43 -13.15
N GLU A 73 -35.35 -16.84 -12.38
CA GLU A 73 -36.32 -17.36 -11.37
C GLU A 73 -36.20 -18.82 -10.87
N GLU A 74 -36.10 -18.97 -9.54
CA GLU A 74 -36.64 -20.11 -8.78
C GLU A 74 -37.28 -19.58 -7.48
N ASP A 75 -38.44 -20.12 -7.16
CA ASP A 75 -39.44 -19.63 -6.22
C ASP A 75 -39.26 -20.29 -4.84
N GLY A 76 -39.46 -19.51 -3.77
CA GLY A 76 -39.83 -20.08 -2.47
C GLY A 76 -38.83 -19.90 -1.32
N GLY A 77 -39.26 -19.18 -0.28
CA GLY A 77 -38.80 -19.42 1.09
C GLY A 77 -38.36 -18.20 1.88
N GLN A 78 -39.31 -17.34 2.24
CA GLN A 78 -39.12 -16.30 3.26
C GLN A 78 -39.07 -16.93 4.66
N THR A 79 -37.98 -16.73 5.39
CA THR A 79 -37.95 -16.92 6.85
C THR A 79 -37.19 -15.74 7.47
N THR A 80 -37.97 -14.86 8.10
CA THR A 80 -37.50 -13.84 9.04
C THR A 80 -37.03 -14.53 10.33
N VAL A 81 -35.78 -14.30 10.74
CA VAL A 81 -35.38 -14.46 12.13
C VAL A 81 -34.83 -13.13 12.62
N GLU A 82 -35.51 -12.55 13.60
CA GLU A 82 -35.08 -11.34 14.29
C GLU A 82 -33.89 -11.67 15.22
N PRO A 83 -33.00 -10.71 15.48
CA PRO A 83 -31.92 -10.86 16.45
C PRO A 83 -32.43 -10.52 17.86
N ASP A 84 -32.57 -11.52 18.71
CA ASP A 84 -32.71 -11.32 20.16
C ASP A 84 -31.61 -12.12 20.87
N ASN A 85 -30.62 -11.39 21.39
CA ASN A 85 -29.85 -11.84 22.54
C ASN A 85 -29.46 -10.61 23.36
N GLU A 86 -30.34 -10.35 24.32
CA GLU A 86 -30.12 -9.63 25.55
C GLU A 86 -28.77 -9.94 26.24
N ASP A 87 -27.94 -8.88 26.27
CA ASP A 87 -27.32 -8.31 27.46
C ASP A 87 -27.10 -9.24 28.67
N LEU A 88 -25.85 -9.64 28.89
CA LEU A 88 -25.34 -9.92 30.23
C LEU A 88 -24.05 -9.12 30.42
N THR A 89 -24.19 -7.97 31.07
CA THR A 89 -23.13 -7.21 31.69
C THR A 89 -22.73 -7.89 33.01
N GLU A 90 -21.45 -8.23 33.15
CA GLU A 90 -20.83 -8.44 34.46
C GLU A 90 -19.53 -7.65 34.51
N ASP A 91 -19.60 -6.54 35.23
CA ASP A 91 -18.48 -5.76 35.73
C ASP A 91 -17.53 -6.64 36.57
N ASP A 92 -16.24 -6.64 36.25
CA ASP A 92 -15.19 -6.89 37.26
C ASP A 92 -14.17 -5.75 37.19
N GLU A 93 -14.43 -4.77 38.04
CA GLU A 93 -13.52 -3.70 38.40
C GLU A 93 -12.35 -4.25 39.23
N THR A 94 -11.20 -3.60 39.09
CA THR A 94 -9.97 -3.68 39.91
C THR A 94 -9.03 -4.87 39.64
N SER A 95 -7.83 -4.62 39.13
CA SER A 95 -6.78 -4.02 39.95
C SER A 95 -5.67 -3.40 39.13
N SER A 96 -5.35 -2.16 39.48
CA SER A 96 -4.16 -1.41 39.11
C SER A 96 -2.88 -2.20 39.39
N SER A 97 -1.97 -2.27 38.41
CA SER A 97 -0.55 -2.47 38.71
C SER A 97 0.27 -1.42 37.96
N SER A 98 0.47 -0.30 38.66
CA SER A 98 1.50 0.69 38.37
C SER A 98 2.86 -0.02 38.21
N HIS A 99 3.55 0.23 37.11
CA HIS A 99 5.00 0.02 37.03
C HIS A 99 5.65 1.39 36.91
N ASP A 100 5.76 2.05 38.07
CA ASP A 100 6.82 3.00 38.35
C ASP A 100 8.07 2.19 38.70
N ALA A 101 9.10 2.31 37.87
CA ALA A 101 10.47 2.08 38.29
C ALA A 101 11.28 3.30 37.84
N THR A 102 11.39 4.26 38.74
CA THR A 102 12.46 5.24 38.71
C THR A 102 13.77 4.53 39.03
N THR A 103 14.82 4.83 38.27
CA THR A 103 16.20 4.67 38.75
C THR A 103 16.94 5.90 38.22
N ASP A 104 17.11 6.84 39.15
CA ASP A 104 18.16 7.85 39.16
C ASP A 104 19.52 7.17 39.48
N ASP A 105 20.62 7.91 39.39
CA ASP A 105 22.04 7.51 39.52
C ASP A 105 22.71 6.97 38.22
N GLU A 106 23.84 7.50 37.71
CA GLU A 106 24.84 8.38 38.34
C GLU A 106 25.68 9.08 37.23
N GLU A 107 25.95 10.37 37.42
CA GLU A 107 27.01 11.11 36.73
C GLU A 107 28.39 10.61 37.19
N ILE A 108 29.23 10.14 36.27
CA ILE A 108 30.71 10.12 36.37
C ILE A 108 31.26 10.06 34.93
N ASN A 109 32.26 10.80 34.47
CA ASN A 109 33.12 11.83 35.03
C ASN A 109 33.90 12.43 33.83
N GLU A 110 34.09 13.75 33.79
CA GLU A 110 35.11 14.38 32.95
C GLU A 110 36.51 13.99 33.49
N GLY A 111 37.47 13.63 32.61
CA GLY A 111 38.79 13.26 33.11
C GLY A 111 39.85 12.91 32.06
N LEU A 112 40.60 13.95 31.67
CA LEU A 112 41.89 14.03 30.97
C LEU A 112 41.95 13.81 29.45
#